data_AF-A0A5R9IP82-F1
#
_entry.id   AF-A0A5R9IP82-F1
#
_cell.length_a   1.000
_cell.length_b   1.000
_cell.length_c   1.000
_cell.angle_alpha   90.00
_cell.angle_beta   90.00
_cell.angle_gamma   90.00
#
_symmetry.space_group_name_H-M   'P 1'
#
loop_
_entity.id
_entity.type
_entity.pdbx_description
1 polymer ?
#
loop_
_entity_poly.entity_id
_entity_poly.type
_entity_poly.pdbx_seq_one_letter_code
_entity_poly.pdbx_strand_id
1 'polypeptide(L)'
;MYTPEEYENNPLHGTSLEQVLTQLVDHYGWDILAAYINLNCFKQNPSIKASLKFLKKTDWAQQKVESFYLYQFKNLPRASDAMFELPPRDRIVPMEQKPKDPQELSVEDGMRLQEKRAQSARDRDNRSASDSRGNRNQRDTSYSSKSQDKPYRQQATKETPRKPVESKEAGKFDPYADFKNK
;
A
#
# COMPACT_ATOMS: atom_id res chain seq x y z
N MET A 1 -20.97 10.97 13.23
CA MET A 1 -20.88 9.53 13.51
C MET A 1 -21.54 8.82 12.35
N TYR A 2 -20.94 7.77 11.80
CA TYR A 2 -21.56 6.99 10.73
C TYR A 2 -22.69 6.14 11.28
N THR A 3 -23.74 5.94 10.49
CA THR A 3 -24.87 5.09 10.87
C THR A 3 -24.56 3.63 10.55
N PRO A 4 -25.08 2.65 11.33
CA PRO A 4 -24.89 1.23 11.02
C PRO A 4 -25.34 0.86 9.60
N GLU A 5 -26.37 1.53 9.10
CA GLU A 5 -26.93 1.32 7.77
C GLU A 5 -25.95 1.71 6.63
N GLU A 6 -25.09 2.69 6.84
CA GLU A 6 -24.04 3.06 5.88
C GLU A 6 -22.91 2.02 5.80
N TYR A 7 -22.69 1.27 6.88
CA TYR A 7 -21.73 0.17 6.89
C TYR A 7 -22.26 -1.00 6.06
N GLU A 8 -23.53 -1.37 6.23
CA GLU A 8 -24.16 -2.50 5.52
C GLU A 8 -24.24 -2.33 3.99
N ASN A 9 -24.15 -1.10 3.47
CA ASN A 9 -24.22 -0.84 2.03
C ASN A 9 -22.98 -1.31 1.24
N ASN A 10 -21.90 -1.73 1.90
CA ASN A 10 -20.73 -2.25 1.19
C ASN A 10 -21.04 -3.61 0.51
N PRO A 11 -20.85 -3.75 -0.83
CA PRO A 11 -21.17 -4.98 -1.57
C PRO A 11 -20.43 -6.24 -1.11
N LEU A 12 -19.41 -6.11 -0.26
CA LEU A 12 -18.69 -7.24 0.32
C LEU A 12 -19.38 -7.80 1.58
N HIS A 13 -20.34 -7.10 2.18
CA HIS A 13 -21.15 -7.64 3.27
C HIS A 13 -22.12 -8.70 2.72
N GLY A 14 -22.17 -9.86 3.37
CA GLY A 14 -22.96 -11.00 2.92
C GLY A 14 -22.39 -11.76 1.71
N THR A 15 -21.31 -11.27 1.08
CA THR A 15 -20.66 -11.94 -0.06
C THR A 15 -19.42 -12.70 0.39
N SER A 16 -19.37 -14.01 0.07
CA SER A 16 -18.20 -14.84 0.39
C SER A 16 -17.02 -14.53 -0.52
N LEU A 17 -15.80 -14.79 -0.05
CA LEU A 17 -14.58 -14.64 -0.86
C LEU A 17 -14.62 -15.55 -2.11
N GLU A 18 -15.29 -16.70 -2.02
CA GLU A 18 -15.52 -17.60 -3.14
C GLU A 18 -16.41 -16.97 -4.20
N GLN A 19 -17.54 -16.37 -3.80
CA GLN A 19 -18.44 -15.67 -4.72
C GLN A 19 -17.74 -14.50 -5.40
N VAL A 20 -16.96 -13.70 -4.65
CA VAL A 20 -16.17 -12.60 -5.22
C VAL A 20 -15.22 -13.11 -6.29
N LEU A 21 -14.44 -14.15 -5.98
CA LEU A 21 -13.46 -14.68 -6.92
C LEU A 21 -14.13 -15.28 -8.16
N THR A 22 -15.22 -16.05 -7.98
CA THR A 22 -15.95 -16.65 -9.10
C THR A 22 -16.51 -15.58 -10.03
N GLN A 23 -17.16 -14.53 -9.51
CA GLN A 23 -17.69 -13.44 -10.33
C GLN A 23 -16.59 -12.71 -11.11
N LEU A 24 -15.42 -12.49 -10.49
CA LEU A 24 -14.28 -11.87 -11.16
C LEU A 24 -13.74 -12.74 -12.31
N VAL A 25 -13.64 -14.05 -12.09
CA VAL A 25 -13.12 -14.99 -13.09
C VAL A 25 -14.13 -15.17 -14.22
N ASP A 26 -15.42 -15.25 -13.91
CA ASP A 26 -16.48 -15.41 -14.91
C ASP A 26 -16.55 -14.19 -15.85
N HIS A 27 -16.31 -12.99 -15.32
CA HIS A 27 -16.36 -11.76 -16.12
C HIS A 27 -15.05 -11.42 -16.83
N TYR A 28 -13.90 -11.52 -16.14
CA TYR A 28 -12.61 -11.05 -16.67
C TYR A 28 -11.66 -12.18 -17.12
N GLY A 29 -11.90 -13.41 -16.66
CA GLY A 29 -10.95 -14.50 -16.85
C GLY A 29 -9.64 -14.31 -16.06
N TRP A 30 -8.78 -15.32 -16.13
CA TRP A 30 -7.54 -15.34 -15.36
C TRP A 30 -6.46 -14.40 -15.90
N ASP A 31 -6.40 -14.22 -17.22
CA ASP A 31 -5.35 -13.43 -17.87
C ASP A 31 -5.42 -11.95 -17.50
N ILE A 32 -6.63 -11.36 -17.53
CA ILE A 32 -6.87 -9.98 -17.09
C ILE A 32 -6.55 -9.85 -15.60
N LEU A 33 -7.06 -10.76 -14.76
CA LEU A 33 -6.81 -10.69 -13.32
C LEU A 33 -5.32 -10.80 -12.98
N ALA A 34 -4.59 -11.67 -13.67
CA ALA A 34 -3.15 -11.79 -13.55
C ALA A 34 -2.42 -10.52 -14.00
N ALA A 35 -2.90 -9.85 -15.07
CA ALA A 35 -2.34 -8.61 -15.58
C ALA A 35 -2.53 -7.43 -14.60
N TYR A 36 -3.72 -7.25 -14.04
CA TYR A 36 -4.03 -6.10 -13.18
C TYR A 36 -3.61 -6.30 -11.72
N ILE A 37 -3.97 -7.44 -11.13
CA ILE A 37 -3.75 -7.71 -9.69
C ILE A 37 -2.31 -8.20 -9.45
N ASN A 38 -1.67 -8.80 -10.45
CA ASN A 38 -0.29 -9.30 -10.39
C ASN A 38 -0.06 -10.23 -9.17
N LEU A 39 -0.89 -11.28 -9.06
CA LEU A 39 -0.72 -12.35 -8.06
C LEU A 39 -0.24 -13.62 -8.75
N ASN A 40 0.72 -14.31 -8.12
CA ASN A 40 1.30 -15.53 -8.69
C ASN A 40 0.30 -16.69 -8.79
N CYS A 41 -0.68 -16.77 -7.88
CA CYS A 41 -1.72 -17.79 -7.93
C CYS A 41 -2.59 -17.70 -9.19
N PHE A 42 -2.72 -16.52 -9.80
CA PHE A 42 -3.46 -16.34 -11.05
C PHE A 42 -2.62 -16.61 -12.30
N LYS A 43 -1.28 -16.64 -12.18
CA LYS A 43 -0.35 -16.85 -13.31
C LYS A 43 0.03 -18.31 -13.53
N GLN A 44 0.35 -19.03 -12.45
CA GLN A 44 1.06 -20.30 -12.55
C GLN A 44 0.12 -21.52 -12.55
N ASN A 45 -0.96 -21.49 -11.76
CA ASN A 45 -1.94 -22.57 -11.69
C ASN A 45 -3.33 -21.99 -11.35
N PRO A 46 -3.95 -21.27 -12.30
CA PRO A 46 -5.23 -20.62 -12.07
C PRO A 46 -6.32 -21.67 -11.81
N SER A 47 -6.79 -21.72 -10.56
CA SER A 47 -7.94 -22.52 -10.15
C SER A 47 -8.62 -21.82 -8.98
N ILE A 48 -9.96 -21.86 -8.95
CA ILE A 48 -10.77 -21.29 -7.87
C ILE A 48 -10.33 -21.87 -6.52
N LYS A 49 -10.24 -23.21 -6.40
CA LYS A 49 -9.90 -23.88 -5.13
C LYS A 49 -8.49 -23.52 -4.63
N ALA A 50 -7.50 -23.54 -5.52
CA ALA A 50 -6.12 -23.22 -5.17
C ALA A 50 -5.96 -21.75 -4.80
N SER A 51 -6.58 -20.86 -5.56
CA SER A 51 -6.59 -19.41 -5.30
C SER A 51 -7.28 -19.09 -3.98
N LEU A 52 -8.42 -19.71 -3.66
CA LEU A 52 -9.09 -19.50 -2.37
C LEU A 52 -8.23 -19.95 -1.18
N LYS A 53 -7.55 -21.09 -1.31
CA LYS A 53 -6.62 -21.56 -0.27
C LYS A 53 -5.47 -20.56 -0.05
N PHE A 54 -4.97 -19.95 -1.12
CA PHE A 54 -3.94 -18.91 -1.04
C PHE A 54 -4.48 -17.62 -0.42
N LEU A 55 -5.59 -17.09 -0.93
CA LEU A 55 -6.19 -15.83 -0.47
C LEU A 55 -6.57 -15.89 1.02
N LYS A 56 -7.12 -17.01 1.50
CA LYS A 56 -7.43 -17.23 2.93
C LYS A 56 -6.21 -17.24 3.85
N LYS A 57 -5.01 -17.45 3.32
CA LYS A 57 -3.75 -17.46 4.10
C LYS A 57 -2.97 -16.16 3.97
N THR A 58 -3.40 -15.25 3.11
CA THR A 58 -2.62 -14.09 2.69
C THR A 58 -3.53 -12.89 2.65
N ASP A 59 -3.74 -12.29 3.81
CA ASP A 59 -4.74 -11.24 4.03
C ASP A 59 -4.55 -10.06 3.07
N TRP A 60 -3.32 -9.61 2.85
CA TRP A 60 -3.06 -8.52 1.90
C TRP A 60 -3.48 -8.87 0.47
N ALA A 61 -3.38 -10.15 0.08
CA ALA A 61 -3.80 -10.60 -1.25
C ALA A 61 -5.32 -10.69 -1.34
N GLN A 62 -5.98 -11.18 -0.28
CA GLN A 62 -7.44 -11.14 -0.16
C GLN A 62 -7.96 -9.70 -0.28
N GLN A 63 -7.43 -8.77 0.50
CA GLN A 63 -7.82 -7.36 0.48
C GLN A 63 -7.56 -6.72 -0.90
N LYS A 64 -6.53 -7.17 -1.62
CA LYS A 64 -6.25 -6.70 -2.98
C LYS A 64 -7.31 -7.16 -3.97
N VAL A 65 -7.74 -8.41 -3.89
CA VAL A 65 -8.83 -8.96 -4.73
C VAL A 65 -10.17 -8.28 -4.41
N GLU A 66 -10.46 -8.05 -3.13
CA GLU A 66 -11.70 -7.39 -2.70
C GLU A 66 -11.72 -5.91 -3.08
N SER A 67 -10.59 -5.20 -2.99
CA SER A 67 -10.48 -3.84 -3.51
C SER A 67 -10.72 -3.79 -5.01
N PHE A 68 -10.15 -4.73 -5.76
CA PHE A 68 -10.39 -4.83 -7.20
C PHE A 68 -11.87 -5.09 -7.49
N TYR A 69 -12.53 -5.95 -6.72
CA TYR A 69 -13.96 -6.19 -6.85
C TYR A 69 -14.80 -4.92 -6.64
N LEU A 70 -14.50 -4.12 -5.62
CA LEU A 70 -15.25 -2.88 -5.36
C LEU A 70 -15.09 -1.84 -6.49
N TYR A 71 -13.86 -1.60 -6.93
CA TYR A 71 -13.57 -0.46 -7.81
C TYR A 71 -13.56 -0.79 -9.29
N GLN A 72 -13.26 -2.03 -9.68
CA GLN A 72 -13.25 -2.44 -11.09
C GLN A 72 -14.49 -3.24 -11.44
N PHE A 73 -14.97 -4.13 -10.57
CA PHE A 73 -16.15 -4.94 -10.87
C PHE A 73 -17.47 -4.26 -10.48
N LYS A 74 -17.55 -3.64 -9.29
CA LYS A 74 -18.72 -2.83 -8.89
C LYS A 74 -18.60 -1.37 -9.32
N ASN A 75 -17.45 -1.00 -9.89
CA ASN A 75 -17.18 0.32 -10.47
C ASN A 75 -17.62 1.47 -9.55
N LEU A 76 -17.32 1.30 -8.26
CA LEU A 76 -17.57 2.29 -7.23
C LEU A 76 -16.53 3.41 -7.31
N PRO A 77 -16.90 4.65 -6.92
CA PRO A 77 -15.92 5.72 -6.80
C PRO A 77 -14.85 5.35 -5.78
N ARG A 78 -13.64 5.87 -6.00
CA ARG A 78 -12.53 5.66 -5.06
C ARG A 78 -12.91 6.23 -3.69
N ALA A 79 -12.72 5.43 -2.64
CA ALA A 79 -12.93 5.86 -1.27
C ALA A 79 -11.98 7.00 -0.87
N SER A 80 -12.36 7.77 0.16
CA SER A 80 -11.48 8.77 0.77
C SER A 80 -10.21 8.13 1.34
N ASP A 81 -9.13 8.90 1.48
CA ASP A 81 -7.84 8.35 1.92
C ASP A 81 -7.94 7.71 3.31
N ALA A 82 -8.66 8.33 4.25
CA ALA A 82 -8.91 7.76 5.58
C ALA A 82 -9.65 6.41 5.53
N MET A 83 -10.59 6.23 4.59
CA MET A 83 -11.28 4.96 4.39
C MET A 83 -10.40 3.94 3.64
N PHE A 84 -9.48 4.40 2.80
CA PHE A 84 -8.60 3.52 2.03
C PHE A 84 -7.56 2.82 2.91
N GLU A 85 -7.19 3.43 4.04
CA GLU A 85 -6.35 2.82 5.09
C GLU A 85 -7.04 1.62 5.75
N LEU A 86 -8.38 1.59 5.78
CA LEU A 86 -9.14 0.47 6.32
C LEU A 86 -9.21 -0.71 5.33
N PRO A 87 -9.33 -1.96 5.84
CA PRO A 87 -9.60 -3.12 5.02
C PRO A 87 -10.85 -2.92 4.15
N PRO A 88 -10.92 -3.51 2.94
CA PRO A 88 -12.01 -3.27 2.00
C PRO A 88 -13.40 -3.60 2.55
N ARG A 89 -13.51 -4.59 3.44
CA ARG A 89 -14.76 -4.94 4.12
C ARG A 89 -15.19 -3.93 5.17
N ASP A 90 -14.28 -3.15 5.72
CA ASP A 90 -14.57 -2.15 6.77
C ASP A 90 -14.80 -0.75 6.19
N ARG A 91 -14.73 -0.61 4.86
CA ARG A 91 -14.98 0.66 4.18
C ARG A 91 -16.47 0.94 4.12
N ILE A 92 -16.81 2.18 4.46
CA ILE A 92 -18.17 2.70 4.38
C ILE A 92 -18.47 3.14 2.95
N VAL A 93 -19.60 2.69 2.40
CA VAL A 93 -20.09 3.12 1.08
C VAL A 93 -21.36 3.94 1.31
N PRO A 94 -21.35 5.27 1.08
CA PRO A 94 -22.53 6.11 1.27
C PRO A 94 -23.73 5.57 0.49
N MET A 95 -24.94 5.66 1.06
CA MET A 95 -26.17 5.08 0.47
C MET A 95 -26.51 5.60 -0.93
N GLU A 96 -26.06 6.82 -1.25
CA GLU A 96 -26.23 7.43 -2.56
C GLU A 96 -25.42 6.71 -3.65
N GLN A 97 -24.33 6.04 -3.27
CA GLN A 97 -23.44 5.34 -4.19
C GLN A 97 -23.94 3.92 -4.42
N LYS A 98 -24.25 3.62 -5.67
CA LYS A 98 -24.69 2.30 -6.12
C LYS A 98 -23.64 1.65 -7.00
N PRO A 99 -23.47 0.32 -6.92
CA PRO A 99 -22.67 -0.42 -7.88
C PRO A 99 -23.14 -0.17 -9.31
N LYS A 100 -22.17 -0.04 -10.22
CA LYS A 100 -22.39 0.05 -11.66
C LYS A 100 -21.91 -1.22 -12.35
N ASP A 101 -22.11 -1.26 -13.66
CA ASP A 101 -21.60 -2.34 -14.49
C ASP A 101 -20.06 -2.43 -14.40
N PRO A 102 -19.51 -3.66 -14.48
CA PRO A 102 -18.07 -3.88 -14.43
C PRO A 102 -17.32 -3.06 -15.48
N GLN A 103 -16.16 -2.55 -15.08
CA GLN A 103 -15.29 -1.78 -15.96
C GLN A 103 -14.72 -2.67 -17.07
N GLU A 104 -14.74 -2.22 -18.32
CA GLU A 104 -14.04 -2.92 -19.40
C GLU A 104 -12.52 -2.83 -19.21
N LEU A 105 -11.85 -3.97 -19.18
CA LEU A 105 -10.40 -4.08 -18.96
C LEU A 105 -9.76 -4.86 -20.10
N SER A 106 -8.61 -4.38 -20.59
CA SER A 106 -7.83 -5.04 -21.65
C SER A 106 -6.58 -5.68 -21.09
N VAL A 107 -6.20 -6.85 -21.60
CA VAL A 107 -4.97 -7.55 -21.17
C VAL A 107 -3.74 -6.68 -21.46
N GLU A 108 -3.72 -6.01 -22.61
CA GLU A 108 -2.63 -5.15 -23.08
C GLU A 108 -2.38 -3.98 -22.11
N ASP A 109 -3.45 -3.36 -21.61
CA ASP A 109 -3.33 -2.27 -20.64
C ASP A 109 -2.84 -2.77 -19.28
N GLY A 110 -3.29 -3.95 -18.86
CA GLY A 110 -2.73 -4.63 -17.71
C GLY A 110 -1.23 -4.93 -17.86
N MET A 111 -0.79 -5.39 -19.03
CA MET A 111 0.63 -5.64 -19.33
C MET A 111 1.45 -4.35 -19.31
N ARG A 112 0.97 -3.26 -19.92
CA ARG A 112 1.61 -1.93 -19.87
C ARG A 112 1.77 -1.44 -18.44
N LEU A 113 0.77 -1.66 -17.58
CA LEU A 113 0.84 -1.31 -16.17
C LEU A 113 1.92 -2.11 -15.43
N GLN A 114 2.06 -3.41 -15.74
CA GLN A 114 3.13 -4.24 -15.17
C GLN A 114 4.51 -3.79 -15.63
N GLU A 115 4.68 -3.52 -16.93
CA GLU A 115 5.93 -3.03 -17.49
C GLU A 115 6.34 -1.70 -16.86
N LYS A 116 5.41 -0.75 -16.77
CA LYS A 116 5.64 0.54 -16.09
C LYS A 116 6.06 0.36 -14.63
N ARG A 117 5.42 -0.56 -13.89
CA ARG A 117 5.80 -0.89 -12.50
C ARG A 117 7.21 -1.49 -12.44
N ALA A 118 7.55 -2.40 -13.35
CA ALA A 118 8.87 -3.03 -13.44
C ALA A 118 9.97 -2.01 -13.79
N GLN A 119 9.73 -1.15 -14.78
CA GLN A 119 10.64 -0.07 -15.15
C GLN A 119 10.86 0.90 -13.97
N SER A 120 9.78 1.31 -13.32
CA SER A 120 9.87 2.19 -12.13
C SER A 120 10.60 1.55 -10.96
N ALA A 121 10.61 0.22 -10.85
CA ALA A 121 11.40 -0.51 -9.85
C ALA A 121 12.89 -0.53 -10.22
N ARG A 122 13.21 -0.80 -11.50
CA ARG A 122 14.59 -0.75 -12.03
C ARG A 122 15.21 0.64 -11.89
N ASP A 123 14.46 1.69 -12.21
CA ASP A 123 14.95 3.07 -12.11
C ASP A 123 15.25 3.46 -10.66
N ARG A 124 14.44 2.98 -9.71
CA ARG A 124 14.68 3.18 -8.27
C ARG A 124 15.96 2.47 -7.81
N ASP A 125 16.14 1.22 -8.21
CA ASP A 125 17.35 0.45 -7.90
C ASP A 125 18.61 1.12 -8.46
N ASN A 126 18.55 1.57 -9.72
CA ASN A 126 19.65 2.29 -10.36
C ASN A 126 20.00 3.61 -9.63
N ARG A 127 18.99 4.39 -9.22
CA ARG A 127 19.20 5.61 -8.41
C ARG A 127 19.85 5.30 -7.06
N SER A 128 19.40 4.26 -6.36
CA SER A 128 20.04 3.85 -5.10
C SER A 128 21.48 3.35 -5.29
N ALA A 129 21.77 2.71 -6.44
CA ALA A 129 23.11 2.27 -6.80
C ALA A 129 24.04 3.45 -7.14
N SER A 130 23.55 4.49 -7.82
CA SER A 130 24.32 5.70 -8.10
C SER A 130 24.65 6.51 -6.85
N ASP A 131 23.70 6.66 -5.92
CA ASP A 131 23.93 7.40 -4.66
C ASP A 131 24.97 6.69 -3.77
N SER A 132 24.93 5.35 -3.75
CA SER A 132 25.90 4.53 -3.01
C SER A 132 27.33 4.63 -3.55
N ARG A 133 27.49 4.86 -4.87
CA ARG A 133 28.81 5.08 -5.50
C ARG A 133 29.33 6.51 -5.31
N GLY A 134 28.43 7.50 -5.26
CA GLY A 134 28.81 8.90 -5.00
C GLY A 134 29.37 9.17 -3.61
N ASN A 135 28.96 8.39 -2.60
CA ASN A 135 29.41 8.55 -1.21
C ASN A 135 30.79 7.90 -0.92
N ARG A 136 31.29 7.03 -1.81
CA ARG A 136 32.62 6.40 -1.62
C ARG A 136 33.78 7.35 -1.96
N ASN A 137 33.56 8.36 -2.80
CA ASN A 137 34.59 9.32 -3.21
C ASN A 137 34.77 10.54 -2.28
N GLN A 138 34.15 10.57 -1.10
CA GLN A 138 34.33 11.66 -0.12
C GLN A 138 35.12 11.25 1.15
N ARG A 139 35.58 10.00 1.26
CA ARG A 139 36.34 9.54 2.45
C ARG A 139 37.87 9.50 2.29
N ASP A 140 38.40 9.90 1.14
CA ASP A 140 39.84 10.06 0.92
C ASP A 140 40.16 11.49 0.46
N THR A 141 39.95 12.46 1.34
CA THR A 141 40.67 13.74 1.28
C THR A 141 40.90 14.23 2.71
N SER A 142 41.72 13.48 3.44
CA SER A 142 42.33 13.97 4.67
C SER A 142 43.48 14.93 4.35
N TYR A 143 43.46 16.08 5.03
CA TYR A 143 44.56 17.04 5.22
C TYR A 143 44.87 18.02 4.07
N SER A 144 44.14 19.14 4.02
CA SER A 144 44.74 20.41 3.61
C SER A 144 43.96 21.61 4.18
N SER A 145 44.74 22.64 4.50
CA SER A 145 44.50 23.75 5.44
C SER A 145 43.49 24.83 5.03
N LYS A 146 43.17 25.69 6.01
CA LYS A 146 42.69 27.10 5.94
C LYS A 146 41.20 27.29 5.62
N SER A 147 40.39 27.74 6.59
CA SER A 147 40.23 29.11 7.11
C SER A 147 39.43 30.03 6.17
N GLN A 148 38.20 30.33 6.57
CA GLN A 148 37.58 31.66 6.70
C GLN A 148 36.06 31.62 6.47
N ASP A 149 35.36 31.93 7.55
CA ASP A 149 34.12 32.71 7.68
C ASP A 149 33.07 32.66 6.56
N LYS A 150 31.89 32.15 6.91
CA LYS A 150 30.62 32.48 6.23
C LYS A 150 29.57 32.95 7.24
N PRO A 151 28.84 34.03 6.95
CA PRO A 151 27.96 34.67 7.91
C PRO A 151 26.67 33.87 8.13
N TYR A 152 26.22 33.94 9.38
CA TYR A 152 24.98 33.37 9.91
C TYR A 152 23.75 33.90 9.16
N ARG A 153 23.00 32.99 8.53
CA ARG A 153 21.66 33.26 7.98
C ARG A 153 20.65 33.18 9.13
N GLN A 154 20.27 34.34 9.66
CA GLN A 154 19.22 34.49 10.66
C GLN A 154 17.89 33.95 10.12
N GLN A 155 17.43 32.82 10.68
CA GLN A 155 16.05 32.37 10.53
C GLN A 155 15.24 33.04 11.63
N ALA A 156 14.25 33.84 11.24
CA ALA A 156 13.32 34.48 12.14
C ALA A 156 12.51 33.43 12.91
N THR A 157 12.77 33.30 14.21
CA THR A 157 11.96 32.53 15.14
C THR A 157 10.74 33.34 15.52
N LYS A 158 9.54 32.90 15.10
CA LYS A 158 8.30 33.36 15.71
C LYS A 158 8.15 32.63 17.05
N GLU A 159 8.34 33.38 18.11
CA GLU A 159 8.18 32.93 19.49
C GLU A 159 6.70 32.71 19.83
N THR A 160 6.39 31.57 20.42
CA THR A 160 5.19 31.38 21.24
C THR A 160 5.63 30.80 22.60
N PRO A 161 5.13 31.32 23.73
CA PRO A 161 5.76 31.10 25.03
C PRO A 161 5.52 29.68 25.57
N ARG A 162 6.59 29.02 26.04
CA ARG A 162 6.53 27.74 26.75
C ARG A 162 6.30 27.97 28.25
N LYS A 163 5.35 27.24 28.85
CA LYS A 163 5.28 27.04 30.31
C LYS A 163 6.19 25.86 30.73
N PRO A 164 6.87 25.91 31.89
CA PRO A 164 7.81 24.87 32.33
C PRO A 164 7.15 23.75 33.18
N VAL A 165 8.01 22.79 33.61
CA VAL A 165 7.85 21.59 34.48
C VAL A 165 7.13 20.38 33.87
N GLU A 166 7.58 19.11 33.96
CA GLU A 166 8.47 18.41 34.90
C GLU A 166 9.04 17.12 34.25
N SER A 167 10.30 16.81 34.50
CA SER A 167 11.03 15.66 33.93
C SER A 167 10.74 14.34 34.66
N LYS A 168 10.33 13.29 33.93
CA LYS A 168 10.43 11.90 34.38
C LYS A 168 11.22 11.08 33.36
N GLU A 169 12.12 10.26 33.91
CA GLU A 169 13.20 9.54 33.25
C GLU A 169 12.70 8.58 32.17
N ALA A 170 13.36 8.60 31.01
CA ALA A 170 13.14 7.65 29.93
C ALA A 170 13.81 6.31 30.27
N GLY A 171 13.04 5.35 30.76
CA GLY A 171 13.42 3.95 30.75
C GLY A 171 13.54 3.43 29.31
N LYS A 172 14.67 2.83 28.96
CA LYS A 172 14.88 2.11 27.69
C LYS A 172 13.88 0.95 27.59
N PHE A 173 12.93 1.04 26.67
CA PHE A 173 12.14 -0.10 26.22
C PHE A 173 12.95 -0.87 25.16
N ASP A 174 13.47 -2.05 25.54
CA ASP A 174 14.15 -2.98 24.62
C ASP A 174 13.16 -4.09 24.21
N PRO A 175 12.70 -4.12 22.94
CA PRO A 175 11.66 -5.04 22.49
C PRO A 175 12.11 -6.50 22.31
N TYR A 176 13.36 -6.87 22.65
CA TYR A 176 13.88 -8.24 22.48
C TYR A 176 14.37 -8.89 23.79
N ALA A 177 13.99 -8.37 24.96
CA ALA A 177 14.51 -8.84 26.24
C ALA A 177 14.07 -10.27 26.66
N ASP A 178 13.03 -10.86 26.06
CA ASP A 178 12.40 -12.08 26.59
C ASP A 178 12.74 -13.41 25.87
N PHE A 179 13.76 -13.45 25.02
CA PHE A 179 14.20 -14.73 24.42
C PHE A 179 15.52 -15.21 25.01
N LYS A 180 15.49 -15.60 26.29
CA LYS A 180 16.45 -16.51 26.93
C LYS A 180 15.97 -16.86 28.35
N ASN A 181 15.21 -17.93 28.49
CA ASN A 181 15.36 -18.89 29.59
C ASN A 181 14.46 -20.13 29.37
N LYS A 182 15.16 -21.27 29.22
CA LYS A 182 14.77 -22.67 29.48
C LYS A 182 13.45 -23.21 28.94
#